data_AF-A0A9E5W3W6-F1
#
_entry.id   AF-A0A9E5W3W6-F1
#
_cell.length_a   1.000
_cell.length_b   1.000
_cell.length_c   1.000
_cell.angle_alpha   90.00
_cell.angle_beta   90.00
_cell.angle_gamma   90.00
#
_symmetry.space_group_name_H-M   'P 1'
#
loop_
_entity.id
_entity.type
_entity.pdbx_description
1 polymer ?
#
loop_
_entity_poly.entity_id
_entity_poly.type
_entity_poly.pdbx_seq_one_letter_code
_entity_poly.pdbx_strand_id
1 'polypeptide(L)' 'MPGMIRVTGAQYAGCSVAEALRRLSASDPQCAAITQKAYFVLLNGKQIQAAEYENVTVKAEDVIMVVSLIAGG' A
#
# COMPACT_ATOMS: atom_id res chain seq x y z
N MET A 1 -7.87 -16.89 -0.83
CA MET A 1 -6.82 -16.31 0.04
C MET A 1 -6.96 -14.79 -0.02
N PRO A 2 -7.02 -14.08 1.12
CA PRO A 2 -7.00 -12.62 1.09
C PRO A 2 -5.70 -12.15 0.41
N GLY A 3 -5.82 -11.32 -0.61
CA GLY A 3 -4.67 -10.75 -1.30
C GLY A 3 -3.92 -9.81 -0.36
N MET A 4 -2.63 -10.06 -0.17
CA MET A 4 -1.74 -9.20 0.59
C MET A 4 -0.45 -9.02 -0.19
N ILE A 5 -0.02 -7.77 -0.30
CA ILE A 5 1.21 -7.38 -0.98
C ILE A 5 2.09 -6.66 0.00
N ARG A 6 3.37 -7.00 0.01
CA ARG A 6 4.39 -6.36 0.82
C ARG A 6 5.50 -5.89 -0.08
N VAL A 7 5.81 -4.60 -0.04
CA VAL A 7 6.90 -4.00 -0.80
C VAL A 7 7.76 -3.11 0.09
N THR A 8 9.04 -3.02 -0.26
CA THR A 8 9.98 -2.09 0.35
C THR A 8 9.78 -0.68 -0.18
N GLY A 9 9.76 0.30 0.71
CA GLY A 9 9.64 1.73 0.43
C GLY A 9 10.83 2.31 -0.33
N ALA A 10 11.96 1.59 -0.45
CA ALA A 10 13.14 2.00 -1.21
C ALA A 10 12.84 2.56 -2.61
N GLN A 11 11.92 1.93 -3.35
CA GLN A 11 11.55 2.34 -4.71
C GLN A 11 10.60 3.54 -4.75
N TYR A 12 10.05 3.92 -3.60
CA TYR A 12 9.07 4.99 -3.43
C TYR A 12 9.54 6.06 -2.44
N ALA A 13 10.83 6.03 -2.08
CA ALA A 13 11.40 6.91 -1.09
C ALA A 13 11.29 8.37 -1.54
N GLY A 14 10.79 9.23 -0.66
CA GLY A 14 10.54 10.65 -0.95
C GLY A 14 9.21 10.93 -1.68
N CYS A 15 8.43 9.90 -2.01
CA CYS A 15 7.06 10.05 -2.49
C CYS A 15 6.05 9.93 -1.34
N SER A 16 4.85 10.45 -1.54
CA SER A 16 3.73 10.20 -0.62
C SER A 16 3.26 8.74 -0.72
N VAL A 17 2.59 8.23 0.31
CA VAL A 17 1.99 6.89 0.29
C VAL A 17 0.96 6.75 -0.85
N ALA A 18 0.21 7.80 -1.16
CA ALA A 18 -0.73 7.82 -2.28
C ALA A 18 -0.04 7.61 -3.64
N GLU A 19 1.08 8.31 -3.86
CA GLU A 19 1.90 8.20 -5.06
C GLU A 19 2.55 6.81 -5.16
N ALA A 20 3.08 6.31 -4.04
CA ALA A 20 3.65 4.97 -3.93
C ALA A 20 2.62 3.89 -4.30
N LEU A 21 1.40 3.99 -3.78
CA LEU A 21 0.30 3.09 -4.10
C LEU A 21 -0.11 3.15 -5.57
N ARG A 22 -0.19 4.36 -6.17
CA ARG A 22 -0.47 4.49 -7.61
C ARG A 22 0.58 3.77 -8.46
N ARG A 23 1.87 3.98 -8.15
CA ARG A 23 2.97 3.33 -8.87
C ARG A 23 2.96 1.81 -8.66
N LEU A 24 2.67 1.37 -7.43
CA LEU A 24 2.56 -0.04 -7.09
C LEU A 24 1.39 -0.71 -7.84
N SER A 25 0.21 -0.11 -7.85
CA SER A 25 -0.94 -0.62 -8.61
C SER A 25 -0.73 -0.59 -10.12
N ALA A 26 0.09 0.34 -10.64
CA ALA A 26 0.43 0.36 -12.07
C ALA A 26 1.46 -0.73 -12.45
N SER A 27 2.34 -1.10 -11.52
CA SER A 27 3.44 -2.05 -11.76
C SER A 27 3.05 -3.49 -11.40
N ASP A 28 2.18 -3.67 -10.41
CA ASP A 28 1.79 -4.97 -9.88
C ASP A 28 0.27 -5.21 -10.08
N PRO A 29 -0.11 -6.18 -10.94
CA PRO A 29 -1.52 -6.45 -11.23
C PRO A 29 -2.29 -7.03 -10.04
N GLN A 30 -1.62 -7.67 -9.07
CA GLN A 30 -2.27 -8.07 -7.82
C GLN A 30 -2.61 -6.84 -6.99
N CYS A 31 -1.73 -5.83 -6.95
CA CYS A 31 -2.00 -4.59 -6.23
C CYS A 31 -3.15 -3.83 -6.87
N ALA A 32 -3.20 -3.78 -8.20
CA ALA A 32 -4.35 -3.26 -8.94
C ALA A 32 -5.65 -3.97 -8.50
N ALA A 33 -5.66 -5.30 -8.46
CA ALA A 33 -6.84 -6.07 -8.06
C ALA A 33 -7.25 -5.85 -6.59
N ILE A 34 -6.30 -5.67 -5.67
CA ILE A 34 -6.58 -5.38 -4.26
C ILE A 34 -7.14 -3.96 -4.09
N THR A 35 -6.49 -2.98 -4.73
CA THR A 35 -6.87 -1.57 -4.63
C THR A 35 -8.21 -1.23 -5.30
N GLN A 36 -8.70 -2.09 -6.21
CA GLN A 36 -10.06 -2.02 -6.77
C GLN A 36 -11.16 -2.45 -5.79
N LYS A 37 -10.82 -3.12 -4.68
CA LYS A 37 -11.76 -3.59 -3.67
C LYS A 37 -11.48 -2.85 -2.35
N ALA A 38 -12.17 -3.22 -1.27
CA ALA A 38 -11.84 -2.67 0.04
C ALA A 38 -10.43 -3.13 0.47
N TYR A 39 -9.59 -2.21 0.93
CA TYR A 39 -8.25 -2.48 1.42
C TYR A 39 -7.85 -1.51 2.54
N PHE A 40 -6.80 -1.86 3.29
CA PHE A 40 -6.06 -0.92 4.14
C PHE A 40 -4.57 -1.05 3.86
N VAL A 41 -3.82 -0.01 4.22
CA VAL A 41 -2.37 0.02 4.06
C VAL A 41 -1.71 0.09 5.43
N LEU A 42 -0.70 -0.75 5.62
CA LEU A 42 0.19 -0.70 6.76
C LEU A 42 1.54 -0.13 6.30
N LEU A 43 2.03 0.88 6.99
CA LEU A 43 3.40 1.36 6.86
C LEU A 43 4.18 0.92 8.11
N ASN A 44 5.23 0.13 7.93
CA ASN A 44 6.00 -0.45 9.05
C ASN A 44 5.12 -1.20 10.07
N GLY A 45 4.07 -1.86 9.60
CA GLY A 45 3.11 -2.58 10.44
C GLY A 45 2.06 -1.71 11.13
N LYS A 46 2.07 -0.38 10.94
CA LYS A 46 1.04 0.52 11.44
C LYS A 46 0.04 0.87 10.34
N GLN A 47 -1.24 0.68 10.61
CA GLN A 47 -2.29 1.09 9.67
C GLN A 47 -2.32 2.62 9.53
N ILE A 48 -2.32 3.09 8.29
CA ILE A 48 -2.43 4.51 7.97
C ILE A 48 -3.82 4.78 7.43
N GLN A 49 -4.42 5.90 7.83
CA GLN A 49 -5.73 6.29 7.31
C GLN A 49 -5.60 6.80 5.87
N ALA A 50 -6.62 6.55 5.04
CA ALA A 50 -6.61 7.02 3.66
C ALA A 50 -6.42 8.55 3.54
N ALA A 51 -6.95 9.32 4.49
CA ALA A 51 -6.78 10.78 4.56
C ALA A 51 -5.32 11.22 4.81
N GLU A 52 -4.47 10.33 5.30
CA GLU A 52 -3.06 10.60 5.59
C GLU A 52 -2.15 10.19 4.43
N TYR A 53 -2.66 9.48 3.40
CA TYR A 53 -1.81 8.94 2.33
C TYR A 53 -1.06 10.01 1.54
N GLU A 54 -1.63 11.20 1.39
CA GLU A 54 -0.97 12.33 0.72
C GLU A 54 0.00 13.09 1.63
N ASN A 55 -0.17 12.97 2.95
CA ASN A 55 0.63 13.68 3.95
C ASN A 55 1.81 12.85 4.49
N VAL A 56 1.72 11.53 4.42
CA VAL A 56 2.78 10.62 4.87
C VAL A 56 3.75 10.38 3.73
N THR A 57 5.00 10.79 3.95
CA THR A 57 6.12 10.53 3.02
C THR A 57 6.75 9.18 3.34
N VAL A 58 6.94 8.36 2.31
CA VAL A 58 7.59 7.05 2.40
C VAL A 58 9.11 7.22 2.48
N LYS A 59 9.74 6.55 3.44
CA LYS A 59 11.20 6.43 3.57
C LYS A 59 11.71 5.17 2.90
N ALA A 60 12.99 5.15 2.55
CA ALA A 60 13.59 4.00 1.88
C ALA A 60 13.56 2.71 2.71
N GLU A 61 13.67 2.85 4.03
CA GLU A 61 13.59 1.75 4.99
C GLU A 61 12.16 1.32 5.34
N ASP A 62 11.15 2.07 4.88
CA ASP A 62 9.77 1.74 5.21
C ASP A 62 9.32 0.47 4.49
N VAL A 63 8.37 -0.23 5.09
CA VAL A 63 7.69 -1.38 4.50
C VAL A 63 6.23 -1.02 4.29
N ILE A 64 5.79 -1.03 3.04
CA ILE A 64 4.38 -0.81 2.68
C ILE A 64 3.72 -2.16 2.52
N MET A 65 2.63 -2.39 3.24
CA MET A 65 1.78 -3.58 3.08
C MET A 65 0.39 -3.14 2.67
N VAL A 66 -0.11 -3.69 1.56
CA VAL A 66 -1.48 -3.48 1.09
C VAL A 66 -2.26 -4.76 1.36
N VAL A 67 -3.31 -4.66 2.16
CA VAL A 67 -4.08 -5.82 2.62
C VAL A 67 -5.53 -5.66 2.18
N SER A 68 -6.04 -6.66 1.48
CA SER A 68 -7.46 -6.69 1.10
C SER A 68 -8.36 -6.95 2.32
N LEU A 69 -9.43 -6.17 2.44
CA LEU A 69 -10.44 -6.28 3.49
C LEU A 69 -11.49 -7.37 3.24
N ILE A 70 -11.42 -8.05 2.08
CA ILE A 70 -12.39 -9.09 1.76
C ILE A 70 -12.00 -10.31 2.60
N ALA A 71 -12.67 -10.45 3.74
CA ALA A 71 -12.67 -11.68 4.51
C ALA A 71 -13.02 -12.83 3.55
N GLY A 72 -12.24 -13.92 3.62
CA GLY A 72 -12.71 -15.18 3.04
C GLY A 72 -14.11 -15.45 3.59
N GLY A 73 -15.05 -15.72 2.70
CA GLY A 73 -16.42 -16.09 3.06
C GLY A 73 -16.48 -17.38 3.86
#